data_AF-A0A0M8Z1T1-F1
#
_entry.id   AF-A0A0M8Z1T1-F1
#
_cell.length_a   1.000
_cell.length_b   1.000
_cell.length_c   1.000
_cell.angle_alpha   90.00
_cell.angle_beta   90.00
_cell.angle_gamma   90.00
#
_symmetry.space_group_name_H-M   'P 1'
#
loop_
_entity.id
_entity.type
_entity.pdbx_description
1 polymer ?
#
loop_
_entity_poly.entity_id
_entity_poly.type
_entity_poly.pdbx_seq_one_letter_code
_entity_poly.pdbx_strand_id
1 'polypeptide(L)'
;MARRSRFLSLAAVLATLLSALGVSFLFGQGRAEAHGVAMMPGSRTYLCQLDAKTGTGALDPTNPACRAALDQSGSTALYNWFAVLDSNAGGRGAGYVPDGTLCSAGDRSPYDFSAYNAPRGDWPRTHLTSGATIPVRYSNWAAHPGDFRVYLTKPGWSPTSELGWDDLELIQTVTDPPQQGSPGTDGGHYYWDLALPSGRSGDALIFMQWVRSDSQENFFSCSDVVFDGGNGEVTGIRGSGSTPENPDPTDPTDPTDPPTHTGSCMAVYSVENSWSGGFQGSVEVMNHGTEPLNGWAVQWKPGSGTTLGGVWNGSPSSGADGTVTVRNVDHNRVVPPDGSVTFGFTATSTGNDFPVDSIGCVAP
;
A
#
# COMPACT_ATOMS: atom_id res chain seq x y z
N MET A 1 58.80 24.21 -27.24
CA MET A 1 57.62 23.35 -27.50
C MET A 1 57.14 22.53 -26.31
N ALA A 2 57.96 22.20 -25.30
CA ALA A 2 57.56 21.32 -24.19
C ALA A 2 56.62 21.93 -23.11
N ARG A 3 56.46 23.26 -23.03
CA ARG A 3 55.61 23.92 -22.02
C ARG A 3 54.13 23.97 -22.42
N ARG A 4 53.81 23.97 -23.72
CA ARG A 4 52.42 24.00 -24.22
C ARG A 4 51.71 22.64 -24.10
N SER A 5 52.44 21.52 -24.12
CA SER A 5 51.83 20.19 -23.99
C SER A 5 51.35 19.89 -22.55
N ARG A 6 52.03 20.40 -21.52
CA ARG A 6 51.66 20.17 -20.11
C ARG A 6 50.37 20.88 -19.70
N PHE A 7 50.07 22.05 -20.28
CA PHE A 7 48.82 22.78 -19.99
C PHE A 7 47.59 22.14 -20.66
N LEU A 8 47.76 21.54 -21.85
CA LEU A 8 46.69 20.81 -22.52
C LEU A 8 46.35 19.49 -21.78
N SER A 9 47.34 18.83 -21.18
CA SER A 9 47.12 17.63 -20.37
C SER A 9 46.40 17.90 -19.05
N LEU A 10 46.67 19.04 -18.38
CA LEU A 10 45.96 19.39 -17.14
C LEU A 10 44.51 19.83 -17.39
N ALA A 11 44.25 20.54 -18.47
CA ALA A 11 42.89 20.97 -18.83
C ALA A 11 41.99 19.78 -19.20
N ALA A 12 42.54 18.75 -19.86
CA ALA A 12 41.80 17.53 -20.19
C ALA A 12 41.47 16.68 -18.95
N VAL A 13 42.35 16.65 -17.94
CA VAL A 13 42.11 15.92 -16.68
C VAL A 13 41.11 16.66 -15.78
N LEU A 14 41.11 17.99 -15.79
CA LEU A 14 40.13 18.77 -15.02
C LEU A 14 38.72 18.71 -15.66
N ALA A 15 38.63 18.66 -16.99
CA ALA A 15 37.37 18.54 -17.72
C ALA A 15 36.72 17.16 -17.53
N THR A 16 37.49 16.07 -17.42
CA THR A 16 36.97 14.73 -17.10
C THR A 16 36.58 14.57 -15.63
N LEU A 17 37.26 15.24 -14.71
CA LEU A 17 36.87 15.26 -13.29
C LEU A 17 35.58 16.07 -13.05
N LEU A 18 35.38 17.19 -13.75
CA LEU A 18 34.15 17.99 -13.65
C LEU A 18 32.94 17.33 -14.33
N SER A 19 33.14 16.55 -15.39
CA SER A 19 32.06 15.76 -16.01
C SER A 19 31.76 14.47 -15.23
N ALA A 20 32.72 13.89 -14.51
CA ALA A 20 32.47 12.79 -13.57
C ALA A 20 31.71 13.25 -12.31
N LEU A 21 31.97 14.46 -11.78
CA LEU A 21 31.18 15.00 -10.66
C LEU A 21 29.79 15.53 -11.07
N GLY A 22 29.61 15.97 -12.33
CA GLY A 22 28.32 16.49 -12.81
C GLY A 22 27.28 15.43 -13.19
N VAL A 23 27.71 14.19 -13.48
CA VAL A 23 26.82 13.10 -13.89
C VAL A 23 26.36 12.24 -12.70
N SER A 24 27.05 12.29 -11.55
CA SER A 24 26.66 11.54 -10.34
C SER A 24 25.47 12.15 -9.57
N PHE A 25 24.99 13.35 -9.94
CA PHE A 25 23.84 13.99 -9.29
C PHE A 25 22.51 13.80 -10.03
N LEU A 26 22.48 13.01 -11.12
CA LEU A 26 21.26 12.77 -11.91
C LEU A 26 20.69 11.35 -11.78
N PHE A 27 21.22 10.52 -10.88
CA PHE A 27 20.70 9.18 -10.63
C PHE A 27 19.99 9.11 -9.27
N GLY A 28 18.66 8.98 -9.33
CA GLY A 28 17.84 8.43 -8.26
C GLY A 28 17.44 9.41 -7.17
N GLN A 29 16.46 10.27 -7.45
CA GLN A 29 15.51 10.63 -6.39
C GLN A 29 14.71 9.35 -6.10
N GLY A 30 15.12 8.59 -5.08
CA GLY A 30 14.30 7.50 -4.55
C GLY A 30 12.92 8.06 -4.21
N ARG A 31 11.87 7.40 -4.66
CA ARG A 31 10.51 7.83 -4.33
C ARG A 31 10.28 7.45 -2.86
N ALA A 32 10.11 8.46 -2.02
CA ALA A 32 9.74 8.27 -0.64
C ALA A 32 8.27 7.82 -0.59
N GLU A 33 8.02 6.51 -0.60
CA GLU A 33 6.69 5.92 -0.76
C GLU A 33 6.03 5.70 0.62
N ALA A 34 5.06 6.52 0.96
CA ALA A 34 4.19 6.27 2.11
C ALA A 34 3.15 5.20 1.76
N HIS A 35 2.49 4.62 2.76
CA HIS A 35 1.61 3.47 2.52
C HIS A 35 0.54 3.36 3.61
N GLY A 36 -0.71 3.42 3.19
CA GLY A 36 -1.86 3.19 4.05
C GLY A 36 -3.17 3.55 3.36
N VAL A 37 -4.22 2.82 3.73
CA VAL A 37 -5.63 3.14 3.46
C VAL A 37 -6.45 2.78 4.70
N ALA A 38 -7.72 3.15 4.72
CA ALA A 38 -8.59 2.85 5.85
C ALA A 38 -8.76 1.33 6.06
N MET A 39 -8.68 0.91 7.32
CA MET A 39 -8.93 -0.46 7.78
C MET A 39 -10.26 -0.58 8.52
N MET A 40 -10.74 0.52 9.13
CA MET A 40 -12.07 0.62 9.74
C MET A 40 -12.56 2.08 9.63
N PRO A 41 -13.71 2.36 8.96
CA PRO A 41 -14.37 1.45 8.02
C PRO A 41 -13.42 1.09 6.87
N GLY A 42 -13.30 -0.20 6.55
CA GLY A 42 -12.29 -0.71 5.63
C GLY A 42 -12.45 -0.17 4.21
N SER A 43 -11.34 0.16 3.55
CA SER A 43 -11.33 0.64 2.17
C SER A 43 -11.67 -0.49 1.19
N ARG A 44 -12.02 -0.16 -0.06
CA ARG A 44 -12.23 -1.13 -1.14
C ARG A 44 -11.04 -2.06 -1.33
N THR A 45 -9.83 -1.53 -1.44
CA THR A 45 -8.61 -2.34 -1.63
C THR A 45 -8.35 -3.24 -0.41
N TYR A 46 -8.51 -2.72 0.80
CA TYR A 46 -8.32 -3.49 2.03
C TYR A 46 -9.37 -4.59 2.23
N LEU A 47 -10.66 -4.29 2.04
CA LEU A 47 -11.71 -5.30 2.17
C LEU A 47 -11.64 -6.35 1.06
N CYS A 48 -11.29 -5.95 -0.17
CA CYS A 48 -11.08 -6.92 -1.25
C CYS A 48 -9.84 -7.79 -1.03
N GLN A 49 -8.77 -7.28 -0.42
CA GLN A 49 -7.63 -8.14 -0.08
C GLN A 49 -8.03 -9.16 1.01
N LEU A 50 -8.80 -8.73 2.01
CA LEU A 50 -9.31 -9.63 3.06
C LEU A 50 -10.26 -10.70 2.49
N ASP A 51 -11.14 -10.33 1.56
CA ASP A 51 -12.02 -11.27 0.87
C ASP A 51 -11.23 -12.28 0.02
N ALA A 52 -10.19 -11.80 -0.67
CA ALA A 52 -9.44 -12.59 -1.63
C ALA A 52 -8.38 -13.50 -1.01
N LYS A 53 -7.67 -13.04 0.03
CA LYS A 53 -6.48 -13.71 0.53
C LYS A 53 -6.81 -15.09 1.10
N THR A 54 -6.14 -16.10 0.56
CA THR A 54 -6.20 -17.49 1.05
C THR A 54 -4.95 -17.81 1.89
N GLY A 55 -4.96 -18.92 2.62
CA GLY A 55 -3.81 -19.37 3.42
C GLY A 55 -2.55 -19.72 2.60
N THR A 56 -2.62 -19.72 1.26
CA THR A 56 -1.47 -19.91 0.36
C THR A 56 -0.99 -18.61 -0.27
N GLY A 57 -1.52 -17.46 0.17
CA GLY A 57 -1.25 -16.15 -0.42
C GLY A 57 -2.03 -15.89 -1.70
N ALA A 58 -2.56 -16.92 -2.36
CA ALA A 58 -3.34 -16.76 -3.58
C ALA A 58 -4.59 -15.90 -3.32
N LEU A 59 -4.99 -15.13 -4.33
CA LEU A 59 -6.14 -14.24 -4.31
C LEU A 59 -7.32 -14.89 -5.03
N ASP A 60 -8.35 -15.21 -4.26
CA ASP A 60 -9.61 -15.79 -4.74
C ASP A 60 -10.79 -15.07 -4.06
N PRO A 61 -11.20 -13.88 -4.52
CA PRO A 61 -12.30 -13.13 -3.91
C PRO A 61 -13.65 -13.82 -4.15
N THR A 62 -14.53 -13.75 -3.15
CA THR A 62 -15.92 -14.21 -3.26
C THR A 62 -16.88 -13.08 -3.62
N ASN A 63 -16.49 -11.83 -3.34
CA ASN A 63 -17.26 -10.66 -3.68
C ASN A 63 -17.22 -10.38 -5.19
N PRO A 64 -18.36 -10.14 -5.86
CA PRO A 64 -18.40 -9.90 -7.30
C PRO A 64 -17.68 -8.62 -7.73
N ALA A 65 -17.71 -7.54 -6.93
CA ALA A 65 -16.98 -6.30 -7.23
C ALA A 65 -15.46 -6.52 -7.05
N CYS A 66 -15.03 -7.20 -6.00
CA CYS A 66 -13.62 -7.54 -5.80
C CYS A 66 -13.09 -8.48 -6.89
N ARG A 67 -13.88 -9.47 -7.32
CA ARG A 67 -13.53 -10.34 -8.47
C ARG A 67 -13.35 -9.51 -9.74
N ALA A 68 -14.30 -8.63 -10.05
CA ALA A 68 -14.20 -7.77 -11.22
C ALA A 68 -12.98 -6.83 -11.15
N ALA A 69 -12.67 -6.30 -9.96
CA ALA A 69 -11.50 -5.45 -9.76
C ALA A 69 -10.19 -6.22 -9.94
N LEU A 70 -10.11 -7.44 -9.40
CA LEU A 70 -8.97 -8.33 -9.59
C LEU A 70 -8.79 -8.72 -11.07
N ASP A 71 -9.88 -8.98 -11.78
CA ASP A 71 -9.85 -9.35 -13.20
C ASP A 71 -9.37 -8.18 -14.09
N GLN A 72 -9.70 -6.94 -13.73
CA GLN A 72 -9.33 -5.74 -14.49
C GLN A 72 -7.95 -5.19 -14.11
N SER A 73 -7.70 -4.93 -12.83
CA SER A 73 -6.48 -4.26 -12.34
C SER A 73 -5.39 -5.23 -11.87
N GLY A 74 -5.67 -6.54 -11.87
CA GLY A 74 -4.70 -7.58 -11.53
C GLY A 74 -4.43 -7.72 -10.03
N SER A 75 -3.64 -8.74 -9.69
CA SER A 75 -3.33 -9.12 -8.30
C SER A 75 -2.42 -8.13 -7.58
N THR A 76 -1.54 -7.43 -8.31
CA THR A 76 -0.58 -6.48 -7.75
C THR A 76 -1.27 -5.40 -6.91
N ALA A 77 -2.45 -4.95 -7.31
CA ALA A 77 -3.24 -3.98 -6.56
C ALA A 77 -3.65 -4.49 -5.18
N LEU A 78 -4.01 -5.77 -5.04
CA LEU A 78 -4.42 -6.35 -3.76
C LEU A 78 -3.23 -6.71 -2.86
N TYR A 79 -2.07 -7.08 -3.41
CA TYR A 79 -0.86 -7.23 -2.60
C TYR A 79 -0.32 -5.89 -2.11
N ASN A 80 -0.55 -4.82 -2.86
CA ASN A 80 -0.18 -3.45 -2.52
C ASN A 80 -1.41 -2.61 -2.15
N TRP A 81 -2.38 -3.21 -1.46
CA TRP A 81 -3.68 -2.59 -1.14
C TRP A 81 -3.58 -1.24 -0.41
N PHE A 82 -2.45 -0.99 0.25
CA PHE A 82 -2.09 0.22 0.98
C PHE A 82 -1.45 1.32 0.11
N ALA A 83 -1.13 1.07 -1.16
CA ALA A 83 -0.32 1.94 -2.03
C ALA A 83 -1.14 2.81 -3.00
N VAL A 84 -2.38 3.16 -2.62
CA VAL A 84 -3.25 4.02 -3.43
C VAL A 84 -2.83 5.48 -3.26
N LEU A 85 -1.81 5.88 -4.03
CA LEU A 85 -1.06 7.12 -3.80
C LEU A 85 -0.91 7.98 -5.05
N ASP A 86 -0.65 9.26 -4.82
CA ASP A 86 -0.14 10.19 -5.82
C ASP A 86 1.02 10.99 -5.21
N SER A 87 2.24 10.71 -5.69
CA SER A 87 3.48 11.34 -5.21
C SER A 87 3.52 12.86 -5.37
N ASN A 88 2.62 13.45 -6.17
CA ASN A 88 2.62 14.87 -6.49
C ASN A 88 1.32 15.57 -6.09
N ALA A 89 0.41 14.93 -5.36
CA ALA A 89 -0.88 15.55 -5.04
C ALA A 89 -0.74 16.86 -4.24
N GLY A 90 0.14 16.91 -3.25
CA GLY A 90 0.49 18.13 -2.52
C GLY A 90 -0.69 18.73 -1.76
N GLY A 91 -1.61 17.89 -1.30
CA GLY A 91 -2.86 18.30 -0.64
C GLY A 91 -3.93 18.81 -1.59
N ARG A 92 -3.73 18.73 -2.92
CA ARG A 92 -4.75 19.08 -3.90
C ARG A 92 -5.80 17.98 -4.01
N GLY A 93 -7.02 18.38 -4.34
CA GLY A 93 -8.15 17.49 -4.57
C GLY A 93 -8.91 17.91 -5.82
N ALA A 94 -10.07 18.54 -5.64
CA ALA A 94 -10.90 19.06 -6.72
C ALA A 94 -10.10 19.92 -7.72
N GLY A 95 -10.34 19.70 -9.01
CA GLY A 95 -9.62 20.36 -10.11
C GLY A 95 -8.23 19.79 -10.41
N TYR A 96 -7.73 18.84 -9.62
CA TYR A 96 -6.46 18.14 -9.86
C TYR A 96 -6.63 16.63 -9.98
N VAL A 97 -7.28 15.99 -9.00
CA VAL A 97 -7.75 14.60 -9.11
C VAL A 97 -9.08 14.64 -9.87
N PRO A 98 -9.19 14.05 -11.07
CA PRO A 98 -10.44 14.05 -11.83
C PRO A 98 -11.59 13.38 -11.06
N ASP A 99 -12.80 13.84 -11.28
CA ASP A 99 -14.00 13.10 -10.84
C ASP A 99 -13.97 11.67 -11.43
N GLY A 100 -14.55 10.73 -10.69
CA GLY A 100 -14.54 9.31 -11.05
C GLY A 100 -13.23 8.58 -10.83
N THR A 101 -12.17 9.26 -10.36
CA THR A 101 -10.83 8.65 -10.17
C THR A 101 -10.30 8.76 -8.73
N LEU A 102 -11.17 9.15 -7.78
CA LEU A 102 -10.75 9.41 -6.40
C LEU A 102 -10.23 8.15 -5.70
N CYS A 103 -10.82 6.99 -5.97
CA CYS A 103 -10.47 5.72 -5.33
C CYS A 103 -9.21 5.06 -5.92
N SER A 104 -8.62 5.65 -6.97
CA SER A 104 -7.35 5.24 -7.57
C SER A 104 -6.27 6.34 -7.53
N ALA A 105 -6.48 7.37 -6.70
CA ALA A 105 -5.59 8.54 -6.61
C ALA A 105 -5.38 9.26 -7.97
N GLY A 106 -6.41 9.34 -8.80
CA GLY A 106 -6.32 9.94 -10.13
C GLY A 106 -5.61 9.07 -11.16
N ASP A 107 -5.52 7.76 -10.92
CA ASP A 107 -4.75 6.79 -11.71
C ASP A 107 -3.25 7.16 -11.80
N ARG A 108 -2.70 7.77 -10.74
CA ARG A 108 -1.30 8.24 -10.68
C ARG A 108 -0.38 7.39 -9.81
N SER A 109 -0.92 6.39 -9.14
CA SER A 109 -0.14 5.42 -8.37
C SER A 109 0.79 4.62 -9.28
N PRO A 110 1.91 4.07 -8.76
CA PRO A 110 2.71 3.08 -9.47
C PRO A 110 1.94 1.82 -9.90
N TYR A 111 0.78 1.56 -9.28
CA TYR A 111 -0.06 0.40 -9.57
C TYR A 111 -1.40 0.79 -10.20
N ASP A 112 -1.97 -0.13 -10.96
CA ASP A 112 -3.31 0.01 -11.51
C ASP A 112 -4.35 -0.19 -10.39
N PHE A 113 -5.01 0.88 -9.97
CA PHE A 113 -6.17 0.84 -9.08
C PHE A 113 -7.46 1.29 -9.80
N SER A 114 -7.45 1.38 -11.14
CA SER A 114 -8.55 1.96 -11.92
C SER A 114 -9.89 1.27 -11.68
N ALA A 115 -9.88 -0.06 -11.49
CA ALA A 115 -11.09 -0.83 -11.26
C ALA A 115 -11.76 -0.54 -9.91
N TYR A 116 -11.02 -0.03 -8.93
CA TYR A 116 -11.56 0.34 -7.61
C TYR A 116 -12.40 1.62 -7.64
N ASN A 117 -12.45 2.33 -8.79
CA ASN A 117 -13.39 3.42 -9.01
C ASN A 117 -14.79 2.96 -9.46
N ALA A 118 -14.97 1.69 -9.82
CA ALA A 118 -16.19 1.24 -10.50
C ALA A 118 -17.47 1.58 -9.70
N PRO A 119 -18.46 2.26 -10.33
CA PRO A 119 -19.71 2.65 -9.68
C PRO A 119 -20.63 1.43 -9.54
N ARG A 120 -20.49 0.70 -8.43
CA ARG A 120 -21.22 -0.54 -8.15
C ARG A 120 -21.82 -0.54 -6.75
N GLY A 121 -23.02 -1.11 -6.62
CA GLY A 121 -23.72 -1.27 -5.34
C GLY A 121 -23.42 -2.57 -4.60
N ASP A 122 -22.42 -3.35 -5.01
CA ASP A 122 -22.10 -4.68 -4.45
C ASP A 122 -20.67 -4.79 -3.91
N TRP A 123 -19.97 -3.66 -3.72
CA TRP A 123 -18.74 -3.62 -2.95
C TRP A 123 -18.95 -4.12 -1.51
N PRO A 124 -17.93 -4.75 -0.89
CA PRO A 124 -17.95 -4.99 0.54
C PRO A 124 -18.11 -3.68 1.29
N ARG A 125 -18.87 -3.70 2.39
CA ARG A 125 -19.21 -2.46 3.11
C ARG A 125 -19.23 -2.64 4.61
N THR A 126 -19.02 -1.52 5.30
CA THR A 126 -19.16 -1.44 6.77
C THR A 126 -20.56 -0.92 7.14
N HIS A 127 -21.24 -1.58 8.06
CA HIS A 127 -22.56 -1.22 8.57
C HIS A 127 -22.43 -0.24 9.73
N LEU A 128 -23.11 0.90 9.65
CA LEU A 128 -22.96 2.04 10.55
C LEU A 128 -24.29 2.54 11.09
N THR A 129 -24.23 3.21 12.24
CA THR A 129 -25.36 3.90 12.86
C THR A 129 -25.24 5.40 12.64
N SER A 130 -26.27 5.98 12.04
CA SER A 130 -26.41 7.43 11.82
C SER A 130 -26.34 8.19 13.16
N GLY A 131 -25.50 9.22 13.25
CA GLY A 131 -25.30 10.00 14.48
C GLY A 131 -24.44 9.33 15.56
N ALA A 132 -23.94 8.11 15.34
CA ALA A 132 -23.03 7.45 16.27
C ALA A 132 -21.59 7.98 16.15
N THR A 133 -20.75 7.65 17.12
CA THR A 133 -19.29 7.80 17.01
C THR A 133 -18.70 6.43 16.72
N ILE A 134 -17.78 6.36 15.76
CA ILE A 134 -17.11 5.11 15.38
C ILE A 134 -15.60 5.24 15.56
N PRO A 135 -14.91 4.13 15.93
CA PRO A 135 -13.46 4.09 15.86
C PRO A 135 -13.03 4.03 14.39
N VAL A 136 -12.12 4.91 14.02
CA VAL A 136 -11.43 4.85 12.73
C VAL A 136 -10.08 4.18 12.92
N ARG A 137 -9.72 3.30 11.97
CA ARG A 137 -8.39 2.72 11.84
C ARG A 137 -7.88 2.97 10.44
N TYR A 138 -6.67 3.51 10.32
CA TYR A 138 -6.02 3.75 9.04
C TYR A 138 -4.64 3.08 9.05
N SER A 139 -4.33 2.25 8.07
CA SER A 139 -3.09 1.48 8.07
C SER A 139 -1.86 2.37 8.19
N ASN A 140 -0.91 1.98 9.03
CA ASN A 140 0.39 2.65 9.15
C ASN A 140 1.50 1.82 8.47
N TRP A 141 1.18 1.11 7.38
CA TRP A 141 2.11 0.22 6.69
C TRP A 141 3.47 0.88 6.43
N ALA A 142 3.47 2.15 6.03
CA ALA A 142 4.58 3.07 6.27
C ALA A 142 4.04 4.32 6.98
N ALA A 143 4.60 4.65 8.15
CA ALA A 143 4.14 5.77 8.96
C ALA A 143 4.80 7.10 8.54
N HIS A 144 4.02 8.18 8.50
CA HIS A 144 4.42 9.52 8.08
C HIS A 144 3.64 10.58 8.87
N PRO A 145 4.19 11.78 9.07
CA PRO A 145 3.45 12.88 9.68
C PRO A 145 2.49 13.52 8.68
N GLY A 146 1.30 13.94 9.11
CA GLY A 146 0.37 14.65 8.24
C GLY A 146 -1.09 14.68 8.70
N ASP A 147 -1.94 15.14 7.80
CA ASP A 147 -3.38 15.31 8.02
C ASP A 147 -4.19 14.22 7.31
N PHE A 148 -5.13 13.61 8.03
CA PHE A 148 -6.17 12.76 7.48
C PHE A 148 -7.44 13.60 7.27
N ARG A 149 -7.73 13.96 6.02
CA ARG A 149 -8.97 14.65 5.64
C ARG A 149 -10.05 13.61 5.36
N VAL A 150 -11.09 13.58 6.19
CA VAL A 150 -12.17 12.60 6.13
C VAL A 150 -13.41 13.25 5.54
N TYR A 151 -13.88 12.71 4.43
CA TYR A 151 -15.04 13.14 3.70
C TYR A 151 -16.12 12.05 3.72
N LEU A 152 -17.37 12.46 3.61
CA LEU A 152 -18.51 11.57 3.45
C LEU A 152 -19.33 12.04 2.25
N THR A 153 -19.84 11.12 1.45
CA THR A 153 -20.74 11.47 0.36
C THR A 153 -22.00 12.15 0.88
N LYS A 154 -22.51 13.14 0.14
CA LYS A 154 -23.71 13.91 0.47
C LYS A 154 -24.96 13.03 0.40
N PRO A 155 -26.03 13.37 1.16
CA PRO A 155 -27.31 12.69 1.03
C PRO A 155 -27.81 12.67 -0.42
N GLY A 156 -28.25 11.51 -0.90
CA GLY A 156 -28.74 11.31 -2.26
C GLY A 156 -27.71 10.75 -3.25
N TRP A 157 -26.42 10.74 -2.91
CA TRP A 157 -25.42 9.99 -3.66
C TRP A 157 -25.70 8.48 -3.58
N SER A 158 -25.42 7.74 -4.66
CA SER A 158 -25.55 6.29 -4.76
C SER A 158 -24.23 5.68 -5.19
N PRO A 159 -23.85 4.48 -4.70
CA PRO A 159 -22.64 3.81 -5.14
C PRO A 159 -22.67 3.36 -6.61
N THR A 160 -23.83 3.40 -7.28
CA THR A 160 -23.94 3.19 -8.74
C THR A 160 -23.76 4.47 -9.56
N SER A 161 -23.46 5.59 -8.93
CA SER A 161 -23.08 6.85 -9.57
C SER A 161 -21.56 6.99 -9.56
N GLU A 162 -21.02 7.69 -10.55
CA GLU A 162 -19.62 8.14 -10.51
C GLU A 162 -19.41 9.01 -9.25
N LEU A 163 -18.27 8.86 -8.58
CA LEU A 163 -17.93 9.66 -7.40
C LEU A 163 -17.13 10.88 -7.84
N GLY A 164 -17.69 12.08 -7.65
CA GLY A 164 -17.01 13.36 -7.86
C GLY A 164 -16.64 14.05 -6.54
N TRP A 165 -15.83 15.10 -6.64
CA TRP A 165 -15.51 15.96 -5.49
C TRP A 165 -16.71 16.75 -4.97
N ASP A 166 -17.66 17.08 -5.86
CA ASP A 166 -18.89 17.78 -5.48
C ASP A 166 -19.93 16.87 -4.82
N ASP A 167 -19.75 15.55 -4.87
CA ASP A 167 -20.51 14.57 -4.08
C ASP A 167 -20.04 14.51 -2.63
N LEU A 168 -18.87 15.06 -2.29
CA LEU A 168 -18.24 14.90 -0.99
C LEU A 168 -18.44 16.11 -0.06
N GLU A 169 -18.58 15.84 1.23
CA GLU A 169 -18.54 16.82 2.31
C GLU A 169 -17.39 16.48 3.27
N LEU A 170 -16.50 17.44 3.54
CA LEU A 170 -15.45 17.27 4.55
C LEU A 170 -16.09 17.28 5.94
N ILE A 171 -15.93 16.19 6.69
CA ILE A 171 -16.54 16.04 8.03
C ILE A 171 -15.52 16.05 9.16
N GLN A 172 -14.25 15.74 8.89
CA GLN A 172 -13.19 15.79 9.88
C GLN A 172 -11.82 16.03 9.23
N THR A 173 -10.90 16.65 9.95
CA THR A 173 -9.47 16.62 9.64
C THR A 173 -8.75 16.28 10.93
N VAL A 174 -7.85 15.30 10.87
CA VAL A 174 -7.09 14.80 12.04
C VAL A 174 -5.61 14.89 11.72
N THR A 175 -4.86 15.62 12.53
CA THR A 175 -3.40 15.79 12.38
C THR A 175 -2.69 14.81 13.31
N ASP A 176 -1.73 14.06 12.77
CA ASP A 176 -0.84 13.15 13.52
C ASP A 176 -1.55 12.32 14.61
N PRO A 177 -2.59 11.53 14.27
CA PRO A 177 -3.27 10.67 15.23
C PRO A 177 -2.30 9.66 15.86
N PRO A 178 -2.60 9.16 17.08
CA PRO A 178 -1.80 8.11 17.69
C PRO A 178 -1.85 6.81 16.89
N GLN A 179 -0.86 5.95 17.10
CA GLN A 179 -0.70 4.66 16.42
C GLN A 179 -0.80 3.49 17.40
N GLN A 180 -1.29 2.35 16.91
CA GLN A 180 -1.28 1.05 17.56
C GLN A 180 -0.68 0.01 16.60
N GLY A 181 0.23 -0.81 17.10
CA GLY A 181 1.05 -1.70 16.25
C GLY A 181 2.22 -0.94 15.60
N SER A 182 3.30 -1.67 15.31
CA SER A 182 4.47 -1.06 14.65
C SER A 182 4.18 -0.82 13.17
N PRO A 183 4.73 0.23 12.54
CA PRO A 183 4.65 0.38 11.09
C PRO A 183 5.17 -0.87 10.37
N GLY A 184 4.53 -1.25 9.27
CA GLY A 184 4.89 -2.42 8.46
C GLY A 184 4.48 -3.78 9.04
N THR A 185 3.72 -3.82 10.14
CA THR A 185 3.15 -5.06 10.68
C THR A 185 1.70 -5.24 10.26
N ASP A 186 1.26 -6.49 10.12
CA ASP A 186 -0.16 -6.82 10.02
C ASP A 186 -0.92 -6.21 11.22
N GLY A 187 -2.01 -5.50 10.92
CA GLY A 187 -2.83 -4.85 11.96
C GLY A 187 -2.30 -3.51 12.47
N GLY A 188 -1.12 -3.05 12.07
CA GLY A 188 -0.61 -1.72 12.42
C GLY A 188 -1.49 -0.61 11.86
N HIS A 189 -1.88 0.37 12.70
CA HIS A 189 -2.76 1.46 12.29
C HIS A 189 -2.66 2.72 13.16
N TYR A 190 -2.98 3.86 12.55
CA TYR A 190 -3.46 5.05 13.23
C TYR A 190 -4.89 4.86 13.73
N TYR A 191 -5.26 5.49 14.84
CA TYR A 191 -6.63 5.45 15.34
C TYR A 191 -7.12 6.80 15.88
N TRP A 192 -8.42 7.04 15.69
CA TRP A 192 -9.15 8.20 16.25
C TRP A 192 -10.66 7.94 16.22
N ASP A 193 -11.44 8.81 16.88
CA ASP A 193 -12.90 8.76 16.86
C ASP A 193 -13.48 9.67 15.76
N LEU A 194 -14.45 9.15 15.00
CA LEU A 194 -15.23 9.90 14.01
C LEU A 194 -16.70 9.97 14.43
N ALA A 195 -17.18 11.18 14.72
CA ALA A 195 -18.60 11.43 14.93
C ALA A 195 -19.33 11.49 13.56
N LEU A 196 -20.20 10.53 13.30
CA LEU A 196 -20.97 10.46 12.05
C LEU A 196 -22.13 11.47 12.07
N PRO A 197 -22.44 12.14 10.95
CA PRO A 197 -23.63 12.98 10.85
C PRO A 197 -24.91 12.18 11.15
N SER A 198 -25.84 12.79 11.88
CA SER A 198 -27.19 12.25 12.07
C SER A 198 -28.07 12.46 10.83
N GLY A 199 -29.18 11.73 10.73
CA GLY A 199 -30.16 11.90 9.63
C GLY A 199 -29.74 11.25 8.31
N ARG A 200 -28.66 10.44 8.34
CA ARG A 200 -28.24 9.57 7.24
C ARG A 200 -28.98 8.24 7.26
N SER A 201 -29.21 7.66 6.08
CA SER A 201 -29.72 6.29 5.90
C SER A 201 -29.26 5.73 4.56
N GLY A 202 -29.11 4.41 4.46
CA GLY A 202 -28.71 3.73 3.22
C GLY A 202 -27.24 3.92 2.87
N ASP A 203 -26.91 3.62 1.62
CA ASP A 203 -25.53 3.52 1.14
C ASP A 203 -24.83 4.88 1.12
N ALA A 204 -23.55 4.88 1.46
CA ALA A 204 -22.67 6.03 1.36
C ALA A 204 -21.22 5.57 1.14
N LEU A 205 -20.33 6.53 0.98
CA LEU A 205 -18.89 6.28 0.89
C LEU A 205 -18.14 7.30 1.75
N ILE A 206 -17.21 6.80 2.56
CA ILE A 206 -16.24 7.62 3.26
C ILE A 206 -14.97 7.68 2.41
N PHE A 207 -14.59 8.88 2.01
CA PHE A 207 -13.36 9.13 1.28
C PHE A 207 -12.35 9.76 2.25
N MET A 208 -11.12 9.26 2.26
CA MET A 208 -10.06 9.84 3.08
C MET A 208 -8.87 10.19 2.19
N GLN A 209 -8.36 11.41 2.36
CA GLN A 209 -7.09 11.85 1.81
C GLN A 209 -6.08 12.03 2.93
N TRP A 210 -5.02 11.24 2.95
CA TRP A 210 -3.89 11.45 3.84
C TRP A 210 -2.87 12.36 3.17
N VAL A 211 -2.74 13.57 3.72
CA VAL A 211 -1.87 14.63 3.23
C VAL A 211 -0.63 14.69 4.10
N ARG A 212 0.48 14.14 3.59
CA ARG A 212 1.78 14.22 4.27
C ARG A 212 2.21 15.67 4.47
N SER A 213 2.83 15.92 5.61
CA SER A 213 3.41 17.23 5.95
C SER A 213 4.88 17.36 5.55
N ASP A 214 5.52 16.23 5.25
CA ASP A 214 6.94 16.09 4.90
C ASP A 214 7.18 15.78 3.40
N SER A 215 6.11 15.59 2.61
CA SER A 215 6.18 15.24 1.19
C SER A 215 5.00 15.82 0.40
N GLN A 216 5.11 15.86 -0.94
CA GLN A 216 3.97 16.12 -1.82
C GLN A 216 3.07 14.89 -2.00
N GLU A 217 3.51 13.73 -1.56
CA GLU A 217 2.76 12.50 -1.72
C GLU A 217 1.53 12.44 -0.81
N ASN A 218 0.39 12.00 -1.38
CA ASN A 218 -0.83 11.77 -0.62
C ASN A 218 -1.40 10.37 -0.89
N PHE A 219 -2.22 9.87 0.04
CA PHE A 219 -2.94 8.59 -0.07
C PHE A 219 -4.43 8.82 -0.17
N PHE A 220 -5.09 7.94 -0.91
CA PHE A 220 -6.49 8.05 -1.25
C PHE A 220 -7.21 6.75 -0.87
N SER A 221 -8.22 6.85 -0.03
CA SER A 221 -8.95 5.69 0.50
C SER A 221 -10.45 5.89 0.29
N CYS A 222 -11.12 4.90 -0.28
CA CYS A 222 -12.58 4.85 -0.42
C CYS A 222 -13.13 3.66 0.38
N SER A 223 -14.03 3.92 1.33
CA SER A 223 -14.68 2.91 2.14
C SER A 223 -16.19 2.96 1.91
N ASP A 224 -16.76 1.91 1.30
CA ASP A 224 -18.20 1.78 1.16
C ASP A 224 -18.84 1.48 2.53
N VAL A 225 -19.91 2.19 2.85
CA VAL A 225 -20.62 2.07 4.13
C VAL A 225 -22.12 2.09 3.91
N VAL A 226 -22.87 1.61 4.89
CA VAL A 226 -24.34 1.69 4.89
C VAL A 226 -24.84 2.16 6.25
N PHE A 227 -25.72 3.15 6.26
CA PHE A 227 -26.39 3.64 7.46
C PHE A 227 -27.71 2.89 7.68
N ASP A 228 -27.64 1.75 8.35
CA ASP A 228 -28.75 0.85 8.62
C ASP A 228 -28.89 0.45 10.10
N GLY A 229 -28.07 1.01 10.97
CA GLY A 229 -28.07 0.71 12.41
C GLY A 229 -26.98 -0.28 12.85
N GLY A 230 -26.04 -0.63 11.96
CA GLY A 230 -24.85 -1.41 12.35
C GLY A 230 -23.84 -0.63 13.19
N ASN A 231 -22.84 -1.34 13.69
CA ASN A 231 -21.83 -0.88 14.63
C ASN A 231 -20.40 -1.23 14.19
N GLY A 232 -20.17 -1.33 12.88
CA GLY A 232 -18.86 -1.65 12.30
C GLY A 232 -18.77 -3.05 11.68
N GLU A 233 -19.88 -3.79 11.60
CA GLU A 233 -19.91 -5.08 10.94
C GLU A 233 -19.58 -4.91 9.46
N VAL A 234 -18.84 -5.84 8.89
CA VAL A 234 -18.52 -5.84 7.46
C VAL A 234 -19.34 -6.92 6.79
N THR A 235 -19.95 -6.63 5.64
CA THR A 235 -20.56 -7.63 4.76
C THR A 235 -19.93 -7.61 3.37
N GLY A 236 -20.17 -8.69 2.62
CA GLY A 236 -19.66 -8.82 1.26
C GLY A 236 -18.20 -9.26 1.21
N ILE A 237 -17.64 -9.83 2.28
CA ILE A 237 -16.35 -10.54 2.26
C ILE A 237 -16.53 -12.00 2.72
N ARG A 238 -15.66 -12.90 2.28
CA ARG A 238 -15.60 -14.29 2.75
C ARG A 238 -15.55 -14.33 4.28
N GLY A 239 -16.41 -15.17 4.88
CA GLY A 239 -16.48 -15.32 6.34
C GLY A 239 -17.28 -14.24 7.06
N SER A 240 -17.73 -13.18 6.37
CA SER A 240 -18.77 -12.28 6.92
C SER A 240 -20.15 -12.87 6.66
N GLY A 241 -20.81 -13.32 7.73
CA GLY A 241 -22.18 -13.83 7.66
C GLY A 241 -23.15 -12.75 7.16
N SER A 242 -24.15 -13.16 6.38
CA SER A 242 -25.23 -12.30 5.89
C SER A 242 -26.24 -11.96 6.99
N THR A 243 -26.13 -10.80 7.66
CA THR A 243 -27.17 -10.14 8.51
C THR A 243 -27.73 -10.95 9.71
N PRO A 244 -28.33 -10.28 10.74
CA PRO A 244 -28.02 -10.58 12.14
C PRO A 244 -28.91 -11.67 12.76
N GLU A 245 -28.29 -12.74 13.26
CA GLU A 245 -28.71 -13.34 14.53
C GLU A 245 -27.71 -12.89 15.59
N ASN A 246 -28.25 -12.18 16.58
CA ASN A 246 -27.60 -11.75 17.82
C ASN A 246 -26.55 -12.77 18.35
N PRO A 247 -25.26 -12.40 18.49
CA PRO A 247 -24.34 -13.21 19.27
C PRO A 247 -24.31 -12.71 20.72
N ASP A 248 -24.76 -13.58 21.62
CA ASP A 248 -24.33 -13.60 23.02
C ASP A 248 -22.78 -13.74 23.06
N PRO A 249 -22.04 -13.15 24.02
CA PRO A 249 -20.60 -12.98 23.92
C PRO A 249 -19.89 -14.22 24.46
N THR A 250 -19.34 -15.03 23.56
CA THR A 250 -18.19 -15.88 23.90
C THR A 250 -17.19 -15.87 22.74
N ASP A 251 -16.21 -14.99 22.89
CA ASP A 251 -14.85 -15.13 22.36
C ASP A 251 -14.31 -16.54 22.63
N PRO A 252 -13.77 -17.22 21.60
CA PRO A 252 -12.34 -17.48 21.64
C PRO A 252 -11.68 -17.46 20.25
N THR A 253 -10.59 -16.70 20.14
CA THR A 253 -9.23 -17.09 19.67
C THR A 253 -8.61 -16.01 18.79
N ASP A 254 -7.91 -15.12 19.48
CA ASP A 254 -6.80 -14.31 19.00
C ASP A 254 -5.75 -15.16 18.26
N PRO A 255 -5.46 -14.93 16.97
CA PRO A 255 -4.30 -15.51 16.32
C PRO A 255 -3.04 -14.79 16.82
N THR A 256 -2.17 -15.56 17.46
CA THR A 256 -0.82 -15.20 17.92
C THR A 256 -0.11 -14.19 17.04
N ASP A 257 0.43 -13.13 17.67
CA ASP A 257 1.29 -12.08 17.11
C ASP A 257 2.22 -12.58 15.98
N PRO A 258 2.22 -11.95 14.78
CA PRO A 258 3.25 -12.15 13.78
C PRO A 258 4.61 -11.60 14.27
N PRO A 259 5.74 -12.10 13.75
CA PRO A 259 7.06 -11.71 14.21
C PRO A 259 7.26 -10.19 14.11
N THR A 260 7.88 -9.62 15.14
CA THR A 260 8.16 -8.18 15.26
C THR A 260 8.96 -7.66 14.06
N HIS A 261 8.35 -6.85 13.19
CA HIS A 261 9.08 -6.04 12.21
C HIS A 261 9.60 -4.79 12.92
N THR A 262 10.88 -4.79 13.26
CA THR A 262 11.56 -3.63 13.84
C THR A 262 12.18 -2.81 12.72
N GLY A 263 11.59 -1.66 12.38
CA GLY A 263 12.35 -0.57 11.78
C GLY A 263 11.72 0.11 10.57
N SER A 264 12.41 1.15 10.13
CA SER A 264 12.07 1.99 8.97
C SER A 264 12.21 1.31 7.60
N CYS A 265 12.59 0.04 7.58
CA CYS A 265 12.79 -0.71 6.35
C CYS A 265 11.47 -1.31 5.87
N MET A 266 11.10 -1.04 4.63
CA MET A 266 9.94 -1.63 3.96
C MET A 266 10.37 -2.38 2.70
N ALA A 267 9.64 -3.42 2.33
CA ALA A 267 9.84 -4.16 1.11
C ALA A 267 8.54 -4.25 0.30
N VAL A 268 8.62 -4.04 -1.00
CA VAL A 268 7.49 -4.12 -1.93
C VAL A 268 7.80 -5.09 -3.04
N TYR A 269 6.86 -5.99 -3.32
CA TYR A 269 7.01 -7.07 -4.30
C TYR A 269 6.18 -6.81 -5.55
N SER A 270 6.83 -6.94 -6.71
CA SER A 270 6.20 -6.82 -8.03
C SER A 270 6.54 -8.01 -8.91
N VAL A 271 5.55 -8.49 -9.68
CA VAL A 271 5.78 -9.40 -10.81
C VAL A 271 5.92 -8.55 -12.07
N GLU A 272 7.13 -8.49 -12.63
CA GLU A 272 7.46 -7.64 -13.77
C GLU A 272 7.07 -8.29 -15.10
N ASN A 273 7.21 -9.61 -15.19
CA ASN A 273 6.86 -10.37 -16.38
C ASN A 273 6.61 -11.84 -16.00
N SER A 274 5.66 -12.49 -16.66
CA SER A 274 5.31 -13.89 -16.42
C SER A 274 5.26 -14.69 -17.72
N TRP A 275 5.67 -15.96 -17.68
CA TRP A 275 5.60 -16.91 -18.79
C TRP A 275 5.14 -18.28 -18.31
N SER A 276 4.89 -19.21 -19.24
CA SER A 276 4.49 -20.56 -18.88
C SER A 276 5.57 -21.25 -18.03
N GLY A 277 5.25 -21.50 -16.76
CA GLY A 277 6.12 -22.19 -15.80
C GLY A 277 7.08 -21.28 -15.02
N GLY A 278 7.04 -19.95 -15.17
CA GLY A 278 7.88 -19.06 -14.38
C GLY A 278 7.62 -17.57 -14.59
N PHE A 279 8.30 -16.75 -13.80
CA PHE A 279 8.15 -15.30 -13.84
C PHE A 279 9.44 -14.59 -13.41
N GLN A 280 9.50 -13.30 -13.71
CA GLN A 280 10.47 -12.36 -13.19
C GLN A 280 9.79 -11.48 -12.15
N GLY A 281 10.35 -11.45 -10.94
CA GLY A 281 9.92 -10.56 -9.88
C GLY A 281 10.97 -9.51 -9.54
N SER A 282 10.50 -8.44 -8.93
CA SER A 282 11.29 -7.33 -8.43
C SER A 282 10.87 -7.05 -7.00
N VAL A 283 11.82 -6.72 -6.14
CA VAL A 283 11.54 -6.24 -4.79
C VAL A 283 12.26 -4.93 -4.56
N GLU A 284 11.49 -3.90 -4.26
CA GLU A 284 11.99 -2.60 -3.83
C GLU A 284 12.11 -2.58 -2.31
N VAL A 285 13.27 -2.20 -1.81
CA VAL A 285 13.59 -2.06 -0.38
C VAL A 285 13.77 -0.58 -0.08
N MET A 286 12.95 -0.06 0.81
CA MET A 286 12.87 1.37 1.13
C MET A 286 13.29 1.64 2.56
N ASN A 287 13.86 2.82 2.79
CA ASN A 287 14.15 3.34 4.12
C ASN A 287 13.29 4.56 4.43
N HIS A 288 12.28 4.39 5.28
CA HIS A 288 11.42 5.47 5.78
C HIS A 288 11.92 6.06 7.12
N GLY A 289 13.21 5.92 7.38
CA GLY A 289 13.84 6.34 8.63
C GLY A 289 14.65 7.60 8.39
N THR A 290 14.87 8.37 9.45
CA THR A 290 15.68 9.59 9.38
C THR A 290 17.19 9.34 9.29
N GLU A 291 17.62 8.08 9.42
CA GLU A 291 19.02 7.65 9.37
C GLU A 291 19.24 6.61 8.26
N PRO A 292 20.43 6.53 7.64
CA PRO A 292 20.71 5.52 6.62
C PRO A 292 20.61 4.07 7.15
N LEU A 293 19.92 3.20 6.42
CA LEU A 293 20.04 1.75 6.64
C LEU A 293 21.45 1.30 6.32
N ASN A 294 22.02 0.46 7.19
CA ASN A 294 23.36 -0.08 7.06
C ASN A 294 23.32 -1.61 6.94
N GLY A 295 22.83 -2.05 5.79
CA GLY A 295 22.45 -3.44 5.53
C GLY A 295 20.93 -3.60 5.55
N TRP A 296 20.43 -4.47 4.68
CA TRP A 296 19.02 -4.83 4.62
C TRP A 296 18.87 -6.31 4.28
N ALA A 297 17.82 -6.91 4.79
CA ALA A 297 17.37 -8.23 4.41
C ALA A 297 15.85 -8.23 4.29
N VAL A 298 15.35 -8.88 3.26
CA VAL A 298 13.92 -9.04 3.02
C VAL A 298 13.58 -10.52 3.10
N GLN A 299 12.55 -10.83 3.86
CA GLN A 299 12.07 -12.19 4.06
C GLN A 299 10.62 -12.31 3.60
N TRP A 300 10.31 -13.40 2.92
CA TRP A 300 8.95 -13.79 2.59
C TRP A 300 8.87 -15.29 2.34
N LYS A 301 7.64 -15.81 2.37
CA LYS A 301 7.35 -17.17 1.94
C LYS A 301 6.93 -17.16 0.47
N PRO A 302 7.62 -17.84 -0.46
CA PRO A 302 7.13 -17.93 -1.84
C PRO A 302 5.78 -18.64 -1.91
N GLY A 303 4.93 -18.22 -2.85
CA GLY A 303 3.65 -18.87 -3.14
C GLY A 303 3.78 -20.38 -3.34
N SER A 304 2.72 -21.14 -3.03
CA SER A 304 2.73 -22.59 -3.21
C SER A 304 3.04 -22.96 -4.67
N GLY A 305 4.05 -23.82 -4.88
CA GLY A 305 4.49 -24.19 -6.22
C GLY A 305 5.50 -23.22 -6.85
N THR A 306 5.94 -22.21 -6.11
CA THR A 306 6.97 -21.27 -6.54
C THR A 306 8.32 -21.59 -5.93
N THR A 307 9.35 -21.53 -6.75
CA THR A 307 10.75 -21.71 -6.33
C THR A 307 11.60 -20.62 -6.95
N LEU A 308 12.31 -19.88 -6.10
CA LEU A 308 13.23 -18.84 -6.57
C LEU A 308 14.38 -19.48 -7.36
N GLY A 309 14.68 -18.86 -8.49
CA GLY A 309 15.79 -19.16 -9.38
C GLY A 309 16.92 -18.13 -9.21
N GLY A 310 17.32 -17.49 -10.31
CA GLY A 310 18.43 -16.55 -10.30
C GLY A 310 18.06 -15.24 -9.61
N VAL A 311 18.95 -14.71 -8.77
CA VAL A 311 18.77 -13.42 -8.07
C VAL A 311 19.90 -12.48 -8.48
N TRP A 312 19.59 -11.20 -8.70
CA TRP A 312 20.57 -10.14 -8.92
C TRP A 312 20.34 -8.97 -7.97
N ASN A 313 21.39 -8.20 -7.69
CA ASN A 313 21.42 -7.13 -6.69
C ASN A 313 21.01 -7.59 -5.27
N GLY A 314 21.12 -8.88 -4.99
CA GLY A 314 20.82 -9.47 -3.69
C GLY A 314 21.46 -10.84 -3.54
N SER A 315 21.64 -11.26 -2.29
CA SER A 315 22.17 -12.58 -1.93
C SER A 315 21.06 -13.42 -1.29
N PRO A 316 20.53 -14.45 -1.98
CA PRO A 316 19.43 -15.25 -1.46
C PRO A 316 19.92 -16.33 -0.49
N SER A 317 19.05 -16.67 0.44
CA SER A 317 19.13 -17.84 1.31
C SER A 317 17.72 -18.41 1.52
N SER A 318 17.63 -19.72 1.76
CA SER A 318 16.35 -20.40 1.96
C SER A 318 16.34 -21.15 3.29
N GLY A 319 15.27 -20.96 4.06
CA GLY A 319 14.97 -21.70 5.28
C GLY A 319 14.45 -23.10 4.99
N ALA A 320 14.52 -23.97 5.99
CA ALA A 320 14.04 -25.36 5.90
C ALA A 320 12.51 -25.46 5.68
N ASP A 321 11.78 -24.41 6.06
CA ASP A 321 10.34 -24.28 5.88
C ASP A 321 9.96 -23.70 4.51
N GLY A 322 10.92 -23.39 3.64
CA GLY A 322 10.71 -22.78 2.33
C GLY A 322 10.69 -21.24 2.34
N THR A 323 10.88 -20.60 3.50
CA THR A 323 11.01 -19.14 3.58
C THR A 323 12.27 -18.69 2.85
N VAL A 324 12.15 -17.63 2.05
CA VAL A 324 13.27 -17.01 1.33
C VAL A 324 13.70 -15.76 2.07
N THR A 325 15.01 -15.55 2.18
CA THR A 325 15.59 -14.31 2.68
C THR A 325 16.65 -13.82 1.71
N VAL A 326 16.46 -12.61 1.17
CA VAL A 326 17.44 -11.95 0.30
C VAL A 326 18.08 -10.80 1.05
N ARG A 327 19.40 -10.80 1.12
CA ARG A 327 20.19 -9.75 1.78
C ARG A 327 20.88 -8.87 0.74
N ASN A 328 21.26 -7.67 1.16
CA ASN A 328 22.01 -6.75 0.32
C ASN A 328 23.33 -7.35 -0.22
N VAL A 329 23.83 -6.80 -1.32
CA VAL A 329 25.21 -6.95 -1.77
C VAL A 329 25.99 -5.66 -1.47
N ASP A 330 27.31 -5.65 -1.68
CA ASP A 330 28.16 -4.52 -1.21
C ASP A 330 27.74 -3.17 -1.79
N HIS A 331 27.41 -3.12 -3.09
CA HIS A 331 27.14 -1.85 -3.78
C HIS A 331 25.79 -1.22 -3.41
N ASN A 332 24.84 -1.98 -2.87
CA ASN A 332 23.51 -1.49 -2.48
C ASN A 332 23.22 -1.69 -0.99
N ARG A 333 24.27 -1.88 -0.17
CA ARG A 333 24.17 -2.10 1.27
C ARG A 333 23.52 -0.93 2.02
N VAL A 334 23.85 0.29 1.63
CA VAL A 334 23.41 1.50 2.33
C VAL A 334 22.24 2.11 1.60
N VAL A 335 21.12 2.30 2.31
CA VAL A 335 19.93 2.98 1.79
C VAL A 335 19.79 4.29 2.57
N PRO A 336 19.94 5.47 1.94
CA PRO A 336 19.80 6.74 2.65
C PRO A 336 18.37 6.92 3.18
N PRO A 337 18.13 7.87 4.11
CA PRO A 337 16.79 8.31 4.47
C PRO A 337 15.95 8.59 3.22
N ASP A 338 14.73 8.09 3.19
CA ASP A 338 13.77 8.17 2.07
C ASP A 338 14.28 7.58 0.74
N GLY A 339 15.39 6.85 0.79
CA GLY A 339 15.96 6.16 -0.36
C GLY A 339 15.35 4.78 -0.55
N SER A 340 15.59 4.23 -1.74
CA SER A 340 15.25 2.86 -2.08
C SER A 340 16.35 2.18 -2.87
N VAL A 341 16.36 0.85 -2.83
CA VAL A 341 17.18 -0.02 -3.67
C VAL A 341 16.34 -1.19 -4.14
N THR A 342 16.66 -1.76 -5.30
CA THR A 342 15.88 -2.84 -5.89
C THR A 342 16.74 -4.07 -6.12
N PHE A 343 16.23 -5.23 -5.76
CA PHE A 343 16.74 -6.51 -6.23
C PHE A 343 15.69 -7.21 -7.09
N GLY A 344 16.15 -8.08 -7.99
CA GLY A 344 15.24 -8.84 -8.82
C GLY A 344 15.61 -10.30 -8.86
N PHE A 345 14.66 -11.11 -9.30
CA PHE A 345 14.85 -12.55 -9.40
C PHE A 345 14.00 -13.15 -10.53
N THR A 346 14.38 -14.35 -10.96
CA THR A 346 13.49 -15.26 -11.69
C THR A 346 13.00 -16.34 -10.75
N ALA A 347 11.82 -16.89 -11.01
CA ALA A 347 11.28 -18.02 -10.26
C ALA A 347 10.52 -18.96 -11.20
N THR A 348 10.55 -20.25 -10.89
CA THR A 348 9.59 -21.20 -11.47
C THR A 348 8.30 -21.12 -10.67
N SER A 349 7.16 -21.23 -11.35
CA SER A 349 5.84 -21.19 -10.71
C SER A 349 4.87 -22.13 -11.41
N THR A 350 4.04 -22.79 -10.61
CA THR A 350 2.90 -23.58 -11.09
C THR A 350 1.55 -22.90 -10.82
N GLY A 351 1.55 -21.62 -10.43
CA GLY A 351 0.31 -20.83 -10.36
C GLY A 351 0.28 -19.65 -9.39
N ASN A 352 1.20 -19.51 -8.42
CA ASN A 352 1.23 -18.37 -7.51
C ASN A 352 2.58 -17.63 -7.57
N ASP A 353 2.62 -16.55 -8.33
CA ASP A 353 3.81 -15.73 -8.55
C ASP A 353 4.08 -14.72 -7.42
N PHE A 354 3.35 -14.78 -6.30
CA PHE A 354 3.43 -13.81 -5.21
C PHE A 354 3.71 -14.48 -3.85
N PRO A 355 4.14 -13.71 -2.84
CA PRO A 355 4.35 -14.22 -1.48
C PRO A 355 3.09 -14.83 -0.83
N VAL A 356 3.29 -15.84 0.01
CA VAL A 356 2.33 -16.20 1.06
C VAL A 356 2.51 -15.20 2.19
N ASP A 357 1.42 -14.51 2.53
CA ASP A 357 1.40 -13.44 3.53
C ASP A 357 2.25 -12.21 3.14
N SER A 358 2.78 -11.51 4.13
CA SER A 358 3.56 -10.31 3.94
C SER A 358 4.98 -10.64 3.48
N ILE A 359 5.52 -9.72 2.68
CA ILE A 359 6.96 -9.57 2.51
C ILE A 359 7.41 -8.49 3.49
N GLY A 360 8.50 -8.73 4.21
CA GLY A 360 8.93 -7.81 5.25
C GLY A 360 10.44 -7.73 5.38
N CYS A 361 10.91 -6.58 5.84
CA CYS A 361 12.30 -6.45 6.24
C CYS A 361 12.56 -7.23 7.54
N VAL A 362 13.74 -7.83 7.61
CA VAL A 362 14.28 -8.55 8.78
C VAL A 362 15.71 -8.08 9.06
N ALA A 363 16.25 -8.49 10.22
CA ALA A 363 17.62 -8.16 10.56
C ALA A 363 18.63 -8.67 9.49
N PRO A 364 19.49 -7.77 8.96
CA PRO A 364 20.41 -8.05 7.85
C PRO A 364 21.60 -8.93 8.19
#